data_AF-R7SLK7-F1
#
_entry.id   AF-R7SLK7-F1
#
_cell.length_a   1.000
_cell.length_b   1.000
_cell.length_c   1.000
_cell.angle_alpha   90.00
_cell.angle_beta   90.00
_cell.angle_gamma   90.00
#
_symmetry.space_group_name_H-M   'P 1'
#
loop_
_entity.id
_entity.type
_entity.pdbx_description
1 polymer ?
#
loop_
_entity_poly.entity_id
_entity_poly.type
_entity_poly.pdbx_seq_one_letter_code
_entity_poly.pdbx_strand_id
1 'polypeptide(L)'
;MHNKSSLVPTARDTQCFETLRAAACGNFEDEAGRQIAFTEVLIEGGILPEGVRPGFVISTDYHDDGDLRAMCLGHEVFYYIQVIKNEVCATKSEPYFETICCWLEQIRYIMNKDDRAGKVRDLDKVNFPVVLVMHFGPFLVVAAAVYGSEPSAEVVGCIPLHVHDTNLAELEAGDRLFAALRVAVDSLRERYPDIANSRRSLANFPFREFDIDDHGVRYEFTYLTAIDKKRVFRVETLDTETSRLIVNFSRRYSKAAPRAAHALGLAPALHAVNKVNDWYMIVMEDMPASYTTMWDLKRESSSAAMSLEDARDTIKTKLAELHRRGFVHGDVGDINVLVRDKSTAAIARDVLLVDWDWAGVKAEARYPRDVNQEIARPKGATSGELITEEHDMWMAGRLIQRV
;
A
#
# COMPACT_ATOMS: atom_id res chain seq x y z
N MET A 1 6.51 14.30 -2.02
CA MET A 1 6.15 12.96 -2.54
C MET A 1 5.27 13.19 -3.74
N HIS A 2 5.73 12.81 -4.93
CA HIS A 2 5.11 13.19 -6.20
C HIS A 2 4.27 12.03 -6.75
N ASN A 3 3.05 12.29 -7.23
CA ASN A 3 2.25 11.31 -7.96
C ASN A 3 2.56 11.46 -9.46
N LYS A 4 2.87 10.37 -10.16
CA LYS A 4 3.16 10.34 -11.60
C LYS A 4 2.08 11.04 -12.43
N SER A 5 0.80 10.94 -12.05
CA SER A 5 -0.32 11.58 -12.75
C SER A 5 -0.39 13.09 -12.53
N SER A 6 0.25 13.60 -11.48
CA SER A 6 0.27 15.03 -11.10
C SER A 6 1.60 15.73 -11.39
N LEU A 7 2.64 14.95 -11.72
CA LEU A 7 3.97 15.48 -11.96
C LEU A 7 4.00 16.13 -13.36
N VAL A 8 4.45 17.38 -13.40
CA VAL A 8 4.59 18.14 -14.65
C VAL A 8 5.97 17.86 -15.23
N PRO A 9 6.07 17.28 -16.45
CA PRO A 9 7.36 17.09 -17.11
C PRO A 9 8.03 18.43 -17.42
N THR A 10 9.35 18.46 -17.33
CA THR A 10 10.17 19.58 -17.80
C THR A 10 10.51 19.39 -19.27
N ALA A 11 10.90 20.47 -19.97
CA ALA A 11 11.37 20.38 -21.35
C ALA A 11 12.56 19.41 -21.51
N ARG A 12 13.40 19.29 -20.49
CA ARG A 12 14.53 18.35 -20.48
C ARG A 12 14.06 16.90 -20.38
N ASP A 13 13.00 16.63 -19.62
CA ASP A 13 12.41 15.28 -19.53
C ASP A 13 11.86 14.83 -20.89
N THR A 14 11.11 15.71 -21.57
CA THR A 14 10.59 15.46 -22.91
C THR A 14 11.72 15.24 -23.92
N GLN A 15 12.73 16.11 -23.94
CA GLN A 15 13.88 15.98 -24.85
C GLN A 15 14.67 14.69 -24.59
N CYS A 16 14.84 14.30 -23.32
CA CYS A 16 15.49 13.04 -22.96
C CYS A 16 14.70 11.84 -23.49
N PHE A 17 13.37 11.85 -23.37
CA PHE A 17 12.53 10.79 -23.88
C PHE A 17 12.58 10.71 -25.42
N GLU A 18 12.51 11.84 -26.12
CA GLU A 18 12.66 11.89 -27.58
C GLU A 18 14.03 11.35 -28.04
N THR A 19 15.10 11.74 -27.33
CA THR A 19 16.46 11.26 -27.61
C THR A 19 16.54 9.75 -27.40
N LEU A 20 15.94 9.22 -26.32
CA LEU A 20 15.91 7.79 -26.08
C LEU A 20 15.15 7.05 -27.19
N ARG A 21 13.99 7.58 -27.63
CA ARG A 21 13.23 6.96 -28.73
C ARG A 21 14.07 6.85 -30.00
N ALA A 22 14.84 7.89 -30.33
CA ALA A 22 15.74 7.88 -31.48
C ALA A 22 16.91 6.88 -31.31
N ALA A 23 17.56 6.87 -30.14
CA ALA A 23 18.70 5.99 -29.87
C ALA A 23 18.29 4.50 -29.76
N ALA A 24 17.16 4.21 -29.12
CA ALA A 24 16.69 2.85 -28.87
C ALA A 24 16.13 2.15 -30.12
N CYS A 25 15.87 2.88 -31.20
CA CYS A 25 15.56 2.33 -32.52
C CYS A 25 16.82 1.99 -33.35
N GLY A 26 18.03 2.23 -32.81
CA GLY A 26 19.28 1.80 -33.42
C GLY A 26 19.44 0.28 -33.40
N ASN A 27 20.20 -0.26 -34.37
CA ASN A 27 20.63 -1.65 -34.36
C ASN A 27 21.91 -1.76 -33.52
N PHE A 28 21.91 -2.62 -32.51
CA PHE A 28 23.07 -2.87 -31.65
C PHE A 28 23.61 -4.28 -31.92
N GLU A 29 24.93 -4.41 -32.06
CA GLU A 29 25.58 -5.70 -32.28
C GLU A 29 25.51 -6.58 -31.02
N ASP A 30 25.59 -5.97 -29.84
CA ASP A 30 25.54 -6.62 -28.54
C ASP A 30 24.82 -5.75 -27.49
N GLU A 31 24.54 -6.35 -26.32
CA GLU A 31 23.85 -5.68 -25.21
C GLU A 31 24.70 -4.60 -24.55
N ALA A 32 26.04 -4.69 -24.65
CA ALA A 32 26.96 -3.72 -24.07
C ALA A 32 26.89 -2.38 -24.81
N GLY A 33 26.93 -2.38 -26.14
CA GLY A 33 26.76 -1.17 -26.94
C GLY A 33 25.39 -0.53 -26.70
N ARG A 34 24.35 -1.35 -26.54
CA ARG A 34 23.01 -0.88 -26.21
C ARG A 34 22.94 -0.25 -24.82
N GLN A 35 23.56 -0.88 -23.83
CA GLN A 35 23.64 -0.39 -22.46
C GLN A 35 24.32 0.98 -22.39
N ILE A 36 25.45 1.15 -23.09
CA ILE A 36 26.18 2.42 -23.14
C ILE A 36 25.29 3.52 -23.73
N ALA A 37 24.69 3.28 -24.90
CA ALA A 37 23.83 4.26 -25.55
C ALA A 37 22.61 4.63 -24.69
N PHE A 38 21.99 3.65 -24.02
CA PHE A 38 20.89 3.89 -23.10
C PHE A 38 21.31 4.76 -21.92
N THR A 39 22.41 4.40 -21.25
CA THR A 39 22.91 5.10 -20.07
C THR A 39 23.38 6.52 -20.39
N GLU A 40 24.04 6.75 -21.53
CA GLU A 40 24.46 8.08 -21.97
C GLU A 40 23.27 9.02 -22.13
N VAL A 41 22.19 8.57 -22.79
CA VAL A 41 20.97 9.37 -22.96
C VAL A 41 20.38 9.78 -21.60
N LEU A 42 20.33 8.86 -20.63
CA LEU A 42 19.80 9.18 -19.31
C LEU A 42 20.67 10.17 -18.53
N ILE A 43 22.00 10.12 -18.67
CA ILE A 43 22.93 11.07 -18.04
C ILE A 43 22.79 12.45 -18.67
N GLU A 44 22.83 12.53 -20.00
CA GLU A 44 22.68 13.79 -20.73
C GLU A 44 21.32 14.44 -20.47
N GLY A 45 20.28 13.61 -20.36
CA GLY A 45 18.93 14.00 -19.94
C GLY A 45 18.82 14.43 -18.47
N GLY A 46 19.85 14.22 -17.65
CA GLY A 46 19.84 14.56 -16.23
C GLY A 46 18.90 13.68 -15.41
N ILE A 47 18.63 12.47 -15.88
CA ILE A 47 17.88 11.44 -15.16
C ILE A 47 18.81 10.71 -14.20
N LEU A 48 20.00 10.34 -14.67
CA LEU A 48 21.04 9.71 -13.85
C LEU A 48 22.10 10.75 -13.47
N PRO A 49 22.56 10.74 -12.21
CA PRO A 49 23.54 11.71 -11.74
C PRO A 49 24.98 11.39 -12.17
N GLU A 50 25.25 10.13 -12.50
CA GLU A 50 26.56 9.64 -12.91
C GLU A 50 26.41 8.41 -13.81
N GLY A 51 27.52 7.99 -14.42
CA GLY A 51 27.55 6.78 -15.24
C GLY A 51 27.39 5.52 -14.41
N VAL A 52 26.46 4.66 -14.82
CA VAL A 52 26.32 3.32 -14.26
C VAL A 52 27.17 2.33 -15.05
N ARG A 53 27.81 1.39 -14.36
CA ARG A 53 28.67 0.38 -14.99
C ARG A 53 28.12 -1.01 -14.68
N PRO A 54 28.09 -1.93 -15.66
CA PRO A 54 27.75 -3.32 -15.39
C PRO A 54 28.66 -3.92 -14.34
N GLY A 55 28.10 -4.73 -13.46
CA GLY A 55 28.84 -5.28 -12.34
C GLY A 55 28.15 -6.45 -11.67
N PHE A 56 28.94 -7.16 -10.86
CA PHE A 56 28.39 -8.18 -9.99
C PHE A 56 27.75 -7.53 -8.76
N VAL A 57 26.63 -8.11 -8.33
CA VAL A 57 26.02 -7.80 -7.04
C VAL A 57 26.94 -8.33 -5.95
N ILE A 58 27.80 -7.43 -5.46
CA ILE A 58 28.77 -7.69 -4.40
C ILE A 58 29.76 -8.80 -4.79
N SER A 59 29.62 -9.99 -4.22
CA SER A 59 30.49 -11.15 -4.46
C SER A 59 29.68 -12.37 -4.87
N THR A 60 28.59 -12.14 -5.61
CA THR A 60 27.65 -13.17 -6.06
C THR A 60 27.71 -13.34 -7.58
N ASP A 61 27.06 -14.38 -8.10
CA ASP A 61 26.95 -14.63 -9.54
C ASP A 61 25.85 -13.78 -10.21
N TYR A 62 25.14 -12.94 -9.46
CA TYR A 62 24.14 -12.03 -10.00
C TYR A 62 24.82 -10.81 -10.59
N HIS A 63 24.39 -10.42 -11.79
CA HIS A 63 25.00 -9.38 -12.58
C HIS A 63 23.91 -8.43 -13.08
N ASP A 64 24.14 -7.14 -12.93
CA ASP A 64 23.29 -6.08 -13.49
C ASP A 64 24.02 -5.34 -14.62
N ASP A 65 23.26 -4.58 -15.41
CA ASP A 65 23.79 -3.79 -16.52
C ASP A 65 24.08 -2.34 -16.10
N GLY A 66 24.12 -2.09 -14.79
CA GLY A 66 24.33 -0.79 -14.18
C GLY A 66 23.48 -0.61 -12.92
N ASP A 67 24.10 -0.09 -11.87
CA ASP A 67 23.42 0.22 -10.62
C ASP A 67 23.88 1.57 -10.04
N LEU A 68 23.06 2.16 -9.17
CA LEU A 68 23.47 3.28 -8.31
C LEU A 68 23.24 2.92 -6.84
N ARG A 69 24.21 3.29 -6.01
CA ARG A 69 24.24 2.97 -4.58
C ARG A 69 24.28 4.21 -3.70
N ALA A 70 23.62 4.14 -2.56
CA ALA A 70 23.71 5.13 -1.50
C ALA A 70 24.23 4.47 -0.21
N MET A 71 24.85 5.25 0.66
CA MET A 71 25.27 4.77 1.98
C MET A 71 24.09 4.82 2.95
N CYS A 72 23.79 3.70 3.59
CA CYS A 72 22.74 3.58 4.61
C CYS A 72 23.25 2.68 5.74
N LEU A 73 23.34 3.24 6.95
CA LEU A 73 23.80 2.52 8.16
C LEU A 73 25.15 1.77 7.97
N GLY A 74 26.07 2.34 7.19
CA GLY A 74 27.37 1.75 6.91
C GLY A 74 27.38 0.68 5.81
N HIS A 75 26.26 0.50 5.11
CA HIS A 75 26.13 -0.39 3.96
C HIS A 75 25.83 0.39 2.68
N GLU A 76 26.43 -0.02 1.56
CA GLU A 76 26.01 0.43 0.24
C GLU A 76 24.74 -0.32 -0.17
N VAL A 77 23.69 0.44 -0.47
CA VAL A 77 22.35 -0.07 -0.85
C VAL A 77 21.94 0.47 -2.20
N PHE A 78 21.31 -0.38 -3.03
CA PHE A 78 20.79 0.00 -4.33
C PHE A 78 19.62 0.96 -4.18
N TYR A 79 19.64 2.04 -4.94
CA TYR A 79 18.47 2.88 -5.16
C TYR A 79 18.03 2.92 -6.62
N TYR A 80 18.86 2.43 -7.52
CA TYR A 80 18.58 2.25 -8.95
C TYR A 80 19.31 0.99 -9.46
N ILE A 81 18.64 0.19 -10.28
CA ILE A 81 19.23 -0.94 -11.02
C ILE A 81 18.68 -0.91 -12.44
N GLN A 82 19.53 -1.16 -13.43
CA GLN A 82 19.10 -1.38 -14.81
C GLN A 82 19.49 -2.75 -15.36
N VAL A 83 18.61 -3.32 -16.19
CA VAL A 83 18.88 -4.50 -17.01
C VAL A 83 18.47 -4.21 -18.46
N ILE A 84 19.38 -4.47 -19.39
CA ILE A 84 19.28 -4.12 -20.80
C ILE A 84 19.41 -5.39 -21.62
N LYS A 85 18.38 -5.70 -22.43
CA LYS A 85 18.43 -6.83 -23.38
C LYS A 85 18.23 -6.34 -24.80
N ASN A 86 18.80 -7.01 -25.79
CA ASN A 86 18.67 -6.56 -27.20
C ASN A 86 17.26 -6.74 -27.77
N GLU A 87 16.60 -7.85 -27.46
CA GLU A 87 15.22 -8.10 -27.92
C GLU A 87 14.38 -8.75 -26.84
N VAL A 88 13.06 -8.68 -27.00
CA VAL A 88 12.13 -9.46 -26.19
C VAL A 88 12.47 -10.95 -26.38
N CYS A 89 12.67 -11.68 -25.28
CA CYS A 89 13.05 -13.09 -25.30
C CYS A 89 14.42 -13.39 -25.96
N ALA A 90 15.32 -12.41 -26.11
CA ALA A 90 16.66 -12.63 -26.66
C ALA A 90 17.56 -13.50 -25.76
N THR A 91 17.32 -13.44 -24.45
CA THR A 91 18.12 -14.09 -23.42
C THR A 91 17.33 -15.15 -22.66
N LYS A 92 18.05 -15.97 -21.88
CA LYS A 92 17.43 -17.03 -21.06
C LYS A 92 16.72 -16.48 -19.81
N SER A 93 17.05 -15.26 -19.41
CA SER A 93 16.46 -14.57 -18.26
C SER A 93 15.53 -13.46 -18.73
N GLU A 94 14.44 -13.29 -17.98
CA GLU A 94 13.50 -12.19 -18.16
C GLU A 94 13.98 -11.00 -17.28
N PRO A 95 14.08 -9.76 -17.83
CA PRO A 95 14.70 -8.62 -17.15
C PRO A 95 14.07 -8.23 -15.81
N TYR A 96 12.76 -8.37 -15.65
CA TYR A 96 12.06 -8.02 -14.42
C TYR A 96 12.43 -8.96 -13.28
N PHE A 97 12.47 -10.26 -13.54
CA PHE A 97 12.97 -11.22 -12.55
C PHE A 97 14.45 -11.02 -12.23
N GLU A 98 15.28 -10.74 -13.25
CA GLU A 98 16.73 -10.53 -13.08
C GLU A 98 17.02 -9.33 -12.15
N THR A 99 16.36 -8.19 -12.38
CA THR A 99 16.49 -7.00 -11.54
C THR A 99 16.01 -7.24 -10.10
N ILE A 100 14.88 -7.93 -9.91
CA ILE A 100 14.38 -8.29 -8.57
C ILE A 100 15.37 -9.19 -7.83
N CYS A 101 15.93 -10.19 -8.51
CA CYS A 101 16.91 -11.09 -7.91
C CYS A 101 18.18 -10.33 -7.49
N CYS A 102 18.72 -9.45 -8.34
CA CYS A 102 19.88 -8.62 -7.99
C CYS A 102 19.63 -7.80 -6.71
N TRP A 103 18.47 -7.15 -6.64
CA TRP A 103 18.06 -6.38 -5.47
C TRP A 103 17.91 -7.25 -4.21
N LEU A 104 17.21 -8.38 -4.30
CA LEU A 104 17.01 -9.29 -3.16
C LEU A 104 18.32 -9.88 -2.64
N GLU A 105 19.28 -10.16 -3.52
CA GLU A 105 20.57 -10.74 -3.16
C GLU A 105 21.45 -9.75 -2.39
N GLN A 106 21.43 -8.46 -2.76
CA GLN A 106 22.06 -7.43 -1.94
C GLN A 106 21.43 -7.38 -0.54
N ILE A 107 20.09 -7.37 -0.45
CA ILE A 107 19.40 -7.35 0.85
C ILE A 107 19.79 -8.58 1.68
N ARG A 108 19.75 -9.78 1.08
CA ARG A 108 20.17 -11.02 1.73
C ARG A 108 21.59 -10.92 2.27
N TYR A 109 22.51 -10.39 1.48
CA TYR A 109 23.89 -10.20 1.88
C TYR A 109 24.05 -9.22 3.05
N ILE A 110 23.40 -8.06 2.98
CA ILE A 110 23.44 -7.03 4.04
C ILE A 110 22.84 -7.61 5.33
N MET A 111 21.67 -8.23 5.24
CA MET A 111 20.96 -8.81 6.38
C MET A 111 21.74 -9.95 7.04
N ASN A 112 22.51 -10.73 6.28
CA ASN A 112 23.35 -11.81 6.80
C ASN A 112 24.69 -11.32 7.39
N LYS A 113 25.20 -10.17 6.94
CA LYS A 113 26.45 -9.59 7.47
C LYS A 113 26.26 -8.87 8.81
N ASP A 114 25.07 -8.33 9.05
CA ASP A 114 24.77 -7.58 10.28
C ASP A 114 24.36 -8.51 11.44
N ASP A 115 25.24 -9.44 11.80
CA ASP A 115 25.02 -10.45 12.83
C ASP A 115 25.39 -9.90 14.23
N ARG A 116 24.44 -9.22 14.88
CA ARG A 116 24.43 -9.01 16.33
C ARG A 116 23.06 -9.37 16.92
N ALA A 117 23.05 -10.49 17.63
CA ALA A 117 21.88 -11.11 18.24
C ALA A 117 21.06 -10.17 19.15
N GLY A 118 19.74 -10.09 18.87
CA GLY A 118 18.72 -9.85 19.89
C GLY A 118 18.21 -8.42 20.12
N LYS A 119 18.54 -7.44 19.26
CA LYS A 119 17.89 -6.12 19.26
C LYS A 119 17.29 -5.82 17.89
N VAL A 120 16.19 -5.06 17.86
CA VAL A 120 15.71 -4.43 16.62
C VAL A 120 16.88 -3.69 15.99
N ARG A 121 17.25 -4.09 14.77
CA ARG A 121 18.32 -3.45 14.00
C ARG A 121 17.75 -2.16 13.41
N ASP A 122 18.55 -1.12 13.31
CA ASP A 122 18.12 0.06 12.55
C ASP A 122 17.84 -0.30 11.08
N LEU A 123 18.48 -1.36 10.56
CA LEU A 123 18.15 -1.97 9.27
C LEU A 123 16.70 -2.51 9.19
N ASP A 124 16.10 -2.93 10.30
CA ASP A 124 14.71 -3.40 10.31
C ASP A 124 13.71 -2.24 10.12
N LYS A 125 14.16 -0.98 10.18
CA LYS A 125 13.38 0.22 9.83
C LYS A 125 13.53 0.60 8.34
N VAL A 126 14.49 0.01 7.63
CA VAL A 126 14.80 0.28 6.22
C VAL A 126 13.99 -0.64 5.34
N ASN A 127 13.26 -0.08 4.38
CA ASN A 127 12.44 -0.83 3.43
C ASN A 127 13.10 -1.01 2.05
N PHE A 128 14.41 -0.74 1.95
CA PHE A 128 15.25 -0.89 0.75
C PHE A 128 14.57 -0.49 -0.57
N PRO A 129 14.00 0.73 -0.67
CA PRO A 129 13.30 1.17 -1.86
C PRO A 129 14.25 1.33 -3.06
N VAL A 130 13.96 0.68 -4.17
CA VAL A 130 14.78 0.72 -5.38
C VAL A 130 13.92 1.00 -6.61
N VAL A 131 14.45 1.77 -7.56
CA VAL A 131 13.89 1.88 -8.92
C VAL A 131 14.54 0.84 -9.82
N LEU A 132 13.73 0.00 -10.45
CA LEU A 132 14.18 -1.01 -11.40
C LEU A 132 13.85 -0.54 -12.81
N VAL A 133 14.85 -0.38 -13.66
CA VAL A 133 14.70 0.05 -15.05
C VAL A 133 15.06 -1.08 -15.97
N MET A 134 14.16 -1.44 -16.87
CA MET A 134 14.40 -2.51 -17.83
C MET A 134 14.20 -1.95 -19.23
N HIS A 135 15.19 -2.17 -20.09
CA HIS A 135 15.10 -1.81 -21.50
C HIS A 135 15.32 -3.07 -22.34
N PHE A 136 14.31 -3.47 -23.09
CA PHE A 136 14.40 -4.67 -23.93
C PHE A 136 13.53 -4.55 -25.17
N GLY A 137 14.09 -4.89 -26.32
CA GLY A 137 13.46 -4.63 -27.61
C GLY A 137 12.99 -3.17 -27.70
N PRO A 138 11.75 -2.90 -28.12
CA PRO A 138 11.28 -1.53 -28.26
C PRO A 138 10.57 -0.99 -26.99
N PHE A 139 10.82 -1.57 -25.81
CA PHE A 139 10.12 -1.21 -24.57
C PHE A 139 11.07 -0.65 -23.51
N LEU A 140 10.59 0.36 -22.79
CA LEU A 140 11.13 0.80 -21.51
C LEU A 140 10.12 0.46 -20.42
N VAL A 141 10.53 -0.32 -19.44
CA VAL A 141 9.74 -0.67 -18.27
C VAL A 141 10.42 -0.10 -17.03
N VAL A 142 9.64 0.53 -16.17
CA VAL A 142 10.09 1.01 -14.86
C VAL A 142 9.22 0.36 -13.81
N ALA A 143 9.87 -0.25 -12.82
CA ALA A 143 9.25 -0.78 -11.63
C ALA A 143 9.85 -0.15 -10.38
N ALA A 144 9.15 -0.29 -9.27
CA ALA A 144 9.66 0.05 -7.95
C ALA A 144 9.57 -1.18 -7.06
N ALA A 145 10.58 -1.40 -6.22
CA ALA A 145 10.57 -2.48 -5.25
C ALA A 145 10.86 -1.98 -3.84
N VAL A 146 10.25 -2.62 -2.84
CA VAL A 146 10.39 -2.34 -1.41
C VAL A 146 10.37 -3.64 -0.61
N TYR A 147 11.17 -3.68 0.44
CA TYR A 147 11.32 -4.84 1.33
C TYR A 147 10.56 -4.59 2.65
N GLY A 148 9.42 -5.25 2.82
CA GLY A 148 8.62 -5.22 4.04
C GLY A 148 8.68 -6.54 4.80
N SER A 149 7.52 -7.01 5.29
CA SER A 149 7.39 -8.39 5.76
C SER A 149 7.63 -9.41 4.65
N GLU A 150 7.26 -9.03 3.42
CA GLU A 150 7.53 -9.75 2.19
C GLU A 150 8.10 -8.72 1.19
N PRO A 151 9.01 -9.14 0.29
CA PRO A 151 9.46 -8.27 -0.78
C PRO A 151 8.32 -8.02 -1.77
N SER A 152 8.17 -6.77 -2.19
CA SER A 152 7.17 -6.37 -3.18
C SER A 152 7.84 -5.58 -4.28
N ALA A 153 7.54 -5.93 -5.53
CA ALA A 153 7.96 -5.20 -6.72
C ALA A 153 6.74 -5.00 -7.62
N GLU A 154 6.55 -3.79 -8.14
CA GLU A 154 5.44 -3.44 -9.01
C GLU A 154 5.91 -2.58 -10.19
N VAL A 155 5.44 -2.94 -11.39
CA VAL A 155 5.65 -2.13 -12.60
C VAL A 155 4.81 -0.86 -12.50
N VAL A 156 5.49 0.30 -12.52
CA VAL A 156 4.86 1.63 -12.41
C VAL A 156 4.73 2.33 -13.77
N GLY A 157 5.36 1.78 -14.81
CA GLY A 157 5.20 2.24 -16.18
C GLY A 157 5.85 1.30 -17.19
N CYS A 158 5.22 1.15 -18.35
CA CYS A 158 5.77 0.51 -19.53
C CYS A 158 5.44 1.40 -20.72
N ILE A 159 6.45 1.83 -21.47
CA ILE A 159 6.30 2.74 -22.60
C ILE A 159 6.94 2.11 -23.84
N PRO A 160 6.20 2.00 -24.97
CA PRO A 160 6.78 1.63 -26.24
C PRO A 160 7.59 2.80 -26.82
N LEU A 161 8.86 2.57 -27.11
CA LEU A 161 9.75 3.59 -27.68
C LEU A 161 9.49 3.83 -29.18
N HIS A 162 8.90 2.85 -29.85
CA HIS A 162 8.48 2.89 -31.26
C HIS A 162 7.11 3.56 -31.48
N VAL A 163 6.58 4.26 -30.48
CA VAL A 163 5.31 4.98 -30.57
C VAL A 163 5.32 5.96 -31.75
N HIS A 164 4.21 6.04 -32.49
CA HIS A 164 4.07 7.01 -33.60
C HIS A 164 3.82 8.42 -33.06
N ASP A 165 4.33 9.46 -33.73
CA ASP A 165 4.30 10.84 -33.23
C ASP A 165 2.88 11.43 -33.11
N THR A 166 1.88 10.81 -33.73
CA THR A 166 0.46 11.19 -33.59
C THR A 166 -0.21 10.62 -32.35
N ASN A 167 0.42 9.66 -31.65
CA ASN A 167 -0.11 9.09 -30.42
C ASN A 167 0.30 9.93 -29.21
N LEU A 168 -0.33 11.10 -29.09
CA LEU A 168 -0.01 12.10 -28.06
C LEU A 168 -0.17 11.54 -26.63
N ALA A 169 -1.13 10.66 -26.39
CA ALA A 169 -1.37 10.11 -25.06
C ALA A 169 -0.20 9.25 -24.53
N GLU A 170 0.39 8.43 -25.40
CA GLU A 170 1.58 7.62 -25.09
C GLU A 170 2.83 8.48 -24.98
N LEU A 171 2.98 9.50 -25.83
CA LEU A 171 4.09 10.46 -25.74
C LEU A 171 4.09 11.19 -24.40
N GLU A 172 2.93 11.73 -24.00
CA GLU A 172 2.78 12.37 -22.70
C GLU A 172 2.98 11.38 -21.53
N ALA A 173 2.63 10.10 -21.71
CA ALA A 173 2.90 9.08 -20.70
C ALA A 173 4.40 8.80 -20.55
N GLY A 174 5.15 8.83 -21.66
CA GLY A 174 6.60 8.79 -21.69
C GLY A 174 7.23 9.98 -20.96
N ASP A 175 6.82 11.20 -21.29
CA ASP A 175 7.29 12.42 -20.63
C ASP A 175 7.08 12.37 -19.10
N ARG A 176 5.87 11.95 -18.68
CA ARG A 176 5.55 11.78 -17.25
C ARG A 176 6.38 10.68 -16.60
N LEU A 177 6.71 9.61 -17.32
CA LEU A 177 7.55 8.54 -16.80
C LEU A 177 8.99 9.02 -16.58
N PHE A 178 9.57 9.77 -17.51
CA PHE A 178 10.92 10.34 -17.39
C PHE A 178 11.00 11.36 -16.25
N ALA A 179 10.02 12.25 -16.15
CA ALA A 179 9.93 13.17 -15.03
C ALA A 179 9.86 12.43 -13.69
N ALA A 180 9.06 11.36 -13.61
CA ALA A 180 8.93 10.55 -12.41
C ALA A 180 10.23 9.81 -12.08
N LEU A 181 10.92 9.28 -13.10
CA LEU A 181 12.19 8.59 -12.95
C LEU A 181 13.27 9.52 -12.37
N ARG A 182 13.45 10.72 -12.95
CA ARG A 182 14.37 11.75 -12.44
C ARG A 182 14.11 12.06 -10.97
N VAL A 183 12.86 12.40 -10.66
CA VAL A 183 12.46 12.75 -9.29
C VAL A 183 12.66 11.59 -8.32
N ALA A 184 12.33 10.35 -8.73
CA ALA A 184 12.46 9.18 -7.88
C ALA A 184 13.93 8.85 -7.58
N VAL A 185 14.79 8.83 -8.61
CA VAL A 185 16.23 8.56 -8.49
C VAL A 185 16.88 9.58 -7.56
N ASP A 186 16.66 10.87 -7.79
CA ASP A 186 17.20 11.93 -6.93
C ASP A 186 16.66 11.84 -5.50
N SER A 187 15.34 11.66 -5.33
CA SER A 187 14.71 11.61 -4.01
C SER A 187 15.18 10.41 -3.19
N LEU A 188 15.40 9.25 -3.81
CA LEU A 188 15.89 8.07 -3.10
C LEU A 188 17.34 8.26 -2.66
N ARG A 189 18.21 8.77 -3.54
CA ARG A 189 19.60 9.09 -3.20
C ARG A 189 19.69 10.00 -1.97
N GLU A 190 18.90 11.07 -1.94
CA GLU A 190 18.87 12.02 -0.83
C GLU A 190 18.28 11.41 0.45
N ARG A 191 17.33 10.50 0.33
CA ARG A 191 16.61 9.92 1.47
C ARG A 191 17.38 8.80 2.17
N TYR A 192 18.16 8.02 1.44
CA TYR A 192 18.82 6.82 1.98
C TYR A 192 19.68 7.06 3.23
N PRO A 193 20.51 8.12 3.32
CA PRO A 193 21.33 8.37 4.51
C PRO A 193 20.54 8.46 5.82
N ASP A 194 19.33 9.00 5.77
CA ASP A 194 18.50 9.26 6.95
C ASP A 194 17.24 8.37 7.03
N ILE A 195 17.10 7.39 6.14
CA ILE A 195 15.86 6.64 5.98
C ILE A 195 15.44 5.91 7.26
N ALA A 196 16.40 5.32 7.98
CA ALA A 196 16.17 4.63 9.25
C ALA A 196 15.86 5.59 10.40
N ASN A 197 16.52 6.75 10.42
CA ASN A 197 16.36 7.77 11.46
C ASN A 197 15.01 8.50 11.35
N SER A 198 14.47 8.57 10.14
CA SER A 198 13.19 9.23 9.86
C SER A 198 11.96 8.46 10.36
N ARG A 199 12.13 7.25 10.88
CA ARG A 199 11.03 6.36 11.30
C ARG A 199 11.18 5.91 12.75
N ARG A 200 10.07 5.86 13.47
CA ARG A 200 10.01 5.23 14.80
C ARG A 200 9.73 3.74 14.67
N SER A 201 8.92 3.36 13.69
CA SER A 201 8.41 2.02 13.47
C SER A 201 9.22 1.25 12.44
N LEU A 202 9.13 -0.07 12.53
CA LEU A 202 9.74 -1.02 11.60
C LEU A 202 9.24 -0.86 10.17
N ALA A 203 10.02 -1.35 9.21
CA ALA A 203 9.75 -1.26 7.78
C ALA A 203 8.44 -1.93 7.34
N ASN A 204 7.99 -2.95 8.07
CA ASN A 204 6.75 -3.67 7.83
C ASN A 204 5.49 -2.90 8.25
N PHE A 205 5.62 -1.78 8.95
CA PHE A 205 4.51 -0.88 9.21
C PHE A 205 4.43 0.23 8.14
N PRO A 206 3.26 0.87 7.97
CA PRO A 206 3.14 2.03 7.10
C PRO A 206 4.06 3.19 7.54
N PHE A 207 4.40 4.07 6.60
CA PHE A 207 5.32 5.19 6.86
C PHE A 207 4.68 6.36 7.63
N ARG A 208 3.35 6.40 7.74
CA ARG A 208 2.62 7.52 8.37
C ARG A 208 2.44 7.23 9.86
N GLU A 209 3.15 7.96 10.71
CA GLU A 209 3.17 7.79 12.17
C GLU A 209 2.48 8.93 12.93
N PHE A 210 1.53 9.60 12.27
CA PHE A 210 0.77 10.69 12.86
C PHE A 210 -0.55 10.86 12.11
N ASP A 211 -1.54 11.38 12.82
CA ASP A 211 -2.80 11.87 12.26
C ASP A 211 -2.98 13.37 12.50
N ILE A 212 -3.97 13.93 11.81
CA ILE A 212 -4.41 15.31 11.97
C ILE A 212 -5.92 15.28 12.20
N ASP A 213 -6.39 15.84 13.31
CA ASP A 213 -7.81 15.87 13.63
C ASP A 213 -8.60 16.87 12.76
N ASP A 214 -9.91 16.96 12.99
CA ASP A 214 -10.78 17.91 12.27
C ASP A 214 -10.47 19.39 12.61
N HIS A 215 -9.67 19.67 13.65
CA HIS A 215 -9.22 21.00 14.04
C HIS A 215 -7.82 21.36 13.50
N GLY A 216 -7.15 20.44 12.81
CA GLY A 216 -5.81 20.63 12.29
C GLY A 216 -4.69 20.35 13.30
N VAL A 217 -5.01 19.80 14.47
CA VAL A 217 -4.02 19.41 15.48
C VAL A 217 -3.40 18.08 15.09
N ARG A 218 -2.07 18.01 15.16
CA ARG A 218 -1.30 16.80 14.83
C ARG A 218 -1.09 15.94 16.08
N TYR A 219 -1.40 14.65 15.96
CA TYR A 219 -1.18 13.65 16.99
C TYR A 219 -0.20 12.60 16.47
N GLU A 220 0.85 12.33 17.22
CA GLU A 220 1.84 11.33 16.86
C GLU A 220 1.57 10.00 17.55
N PHE A 221 1.86 8.90 16.86
CA PHE A 221 1.69 7.55 17.39
C PHE A 221 2.81 6.62 16.93
N THR A 222 2.94 5.49 17.62
CA THR A 222 3.80 4.39 17.19
C THR A 222 2.98 3.13 16.91
N TYR A 223 3.39 2.34 15.92
CA TYR A 223 2.73 1.08 15.61
C TYR A 223 3.08 0.00 16.63
N LEU A 224 2.07 -0.70 17.14
CA LEU A 224 2.25 -1.81 18.09
C LEU A 224 2.15 -3.16 17.38
N THR A 225 1.09 -3.37 16.60
CA THR A 225 0.83 -4.64 15.91
C THR A 225 -0.08 -4.47 14.71
N ALA A 226 0.07 -5.36 13.72
CA ALA A 226 -0.87 -5.51 12.62
C ALA A 226 -1.97 -6.52 13.01
N ILE A 227 -3.22 -6.22 12.67
CA ILE A 227 -4.38 -7.07 12.97
C ILE A 227 -4.74 -7.88 11.73
N ASP A 228 -4.81 -9.21 11.87
CA ASP A 228 -5.25 -10.18 10.84
C ASP A 228 -4.55 -10.10 9.49
N LYS A 229 -3.30 -9.60 9.45
CA LYS A 229 -2.57 -9.29 8.20
C LYS A 229 -3.35 -8.36 7.24
N LYS A 230 -4.37 -7.68 7.74
CA LYS A 230 -5.11 -6.64 7.03
C LYS A 230 -4.33 -5.32 7.12
N ARG A 231 -4.80 -4.30 6.41
CA ARG A 231 -4.29 -2.91 6.49
C ARG A 231 -4.76 -2.20 7.78
N VAL A 232 -4.93 -2.95 8.87
CA VAL A 232 -5.44 -2.50 10.16
C VAL A 232 -4.35 -2.70 11.21
N PHE A 233 -4.07 -1.66 11.98
CA PHE A 233 -2.97 -1.64 12.92
C PHE A 233 -3.42 -1.07 14.25
N ARG A 234 -2.95 -1.65 15.34
CA ARG A 234 -3.06 -1.04 16.66
C ARG A 234 -1.87 -0.12 16.87
N VAL A 235 -2.14 1.08 17.36
CA VAL A 235 -1.13 2.12 17.63
C VAL A 235 -1.27 2.65 19.05
N GLU A 236 -0.21 3.27 19.54
CA GLU A 236 -0.17 3.96 20.83
C GLU A 236 0.22 5.42 20.61
N THR A 237 -0.56 6.35 21.18
CA THR A 237 -0.28 7.79 21.08
C THR A 237 0.94 8.17 21.90
N LEU A 238 1.69 9.15 21.42
CA LEU A 238 2.90 9.66 22.08
C LEU A 238 2.64 10.87 23.00
N ASP A 239 1.37 11.15 23.31
CA ASP A 239 0.96 12.25 24.18
C ASP A 239 1.25 11.95 25.66
N THR A 240 1.10 12.96 26.52
CA THR A 240 1.30 12.81 27.99
C THR A 240 0.36 11.77 28.60
N GLU A 241 -0.83 11.60 28.01
CA GLU A 241 -1.76 10.51 28.34
C GLU A 241 -1.76 9.51 27.18
N THR A 242 -1.04 8.41 27.34
CA THR A 242 -0.97 7.34 26.34
C THR A 242 -2.33 6.70 26.16
N SER A 243 -2.81 6.66 24.92
CA SER A 243 -4.06 6.00 24.54
C SER A 243 -3.82 5.05 23.37
N ARG A 244 -4.63 3.99 23.28
CA ARG A 244 -4.57 3.02 22.18
C ARG A 244 -5.64 3.34 21.15
N LEU A 245 -5.24 3.29 19.88
CA LEU A 245 -6.09 3.56 18.74
C LEU A 245 -5.93 2.45 17.68
N ILE A 246 -6.91 2.36 16.80
CA ILE A 246 -6.84 1.55 15.58
C ILE A 246 -6.65 2.47 14.39
N VAL A 247 -5.66 2.15 13.56
CA VAL A 247 -5.39 2.79 12.27
C VAL A 247 -5.69 1.81 11.15
N ASN A 248 -6.65 2.13 10.29
CA ASN A 248 -6.94 1.39 9.06
C ASN A 248 -6.54 2.20 7.82
N PHE A 249 -6.10 1.53 6.76
CA PHE A 249 -5.88 2.14 5.45
C PHE A 249 -6.82 1.57 4.40
N SER A 250 -7.56 2.46 3.75
CA SER A 250 -8.51 2.12 2.69
C SER A 250 -8.45 3.08 1.51
N ARG A 251 -8.75 2.61 0.30
CA ARG A 251 -8.79 3.47 -0.91
C ARG A 251 -10.07 4.28 -1.02
N ARG A 252 -11.08 3.94 -0.22
CA ARG A 252 -12.37 4.62 -0.16
C ARG A 252 -12.79 4.66 1.29
N TYR A 253 -13.42 5.74 1.72
CA TYR A 253 -13.95 5.80 3.08
C TYR A 253 -14.99 6.91 3.19
N SER A 254 -16.13 6.61 3.82
CA SER A 254 -17.11 7.62 4.22
C SER A 254 -16.87 8.02 5.66
N LYS A 255 -16.62 9.30 5.94
CA LYS A 255 -16.56 9.79 7.34
C LYS A 255 -17.94 9.79 8.00
N ALA A 256 -19.00 10.02 7.20
CA ALA A 256 -20.35 10.29 7.71
C ALA A 256 -21.07 9.03 8.20
N ALA A 257 -20.93 7.90 7.50
CA ALA A 257 -21.57 6.64 7.87
C ALA A 257 -21.13 6.10 9.26
N PRO A 258 -19.83 5.92 9.56
CA PRO A 258 -19.38 5.47 10.88
C PRO A 258 -19.69 6.49 11.98
N ARG A 259 -19.65 7.81 11.71
CA ARG A 259 -20.09 8.83 12.68
C ARG A 259 -21.58 8.72 13.01
N ALA A 260 -22.42 8.53 11.99
CA ALA A 260 -23.86 8.31 12.17
C ALA A 260 -24.14 7.03 12.95
N ALA A 261 -23.38 5.96 12.70
CA ALA A 261 -23.47 4.70 13.41
C ALA A 261 -22.96 4.79 14.86
N HIS A 262 -21.88 5.54 15.13
CA HIS A 262 -21.39 5.78 16.48
C HIS A 262 -22.44 6.51 17.34
N ALA A 263 -23.13 7.49 16.77
CA ALA A 263 -24.24 8.19 17.42
C ALA A 263 -25.44 7.27 17.76
N LEU A 264 -25.52 6.07 17.14
CA LEU A 264 -26.48 5.01 17.46
C LEU A 264 -25.92 3.95 18.42
N GLY A 265 -24.69 4.15 18.89
CA GLY A 265 -23.93 3.15 19.64
C GLY A 265 -23.67 1.87 18.83
N LEU A 266 -23.57 1.96 17.50
CA LEU A 266 -23.32 0.83 16.59
C LEU A 266 -21.85 0.74 16.15
N ALA A 267 -21.05 1.80 16.25
CA ALA A 267 -19.65 1.80 15.81
C ALA A 267 -18.72 2.37 16.89
N PRO A 268 -17.43 1.98 16.90
CA PRO A 268 -16.39 2.68 17.66
C PRO A 268 -16.32 4.17 17.28
N ALA A 269 -15.77 5.01 18.16
CA ALA A 269 -15.59 6.43 17.85
C ALA A 269 -14.58 6.61 16.70
N LEU A 270 -14.92 7.45 15.72
CA LEU A 270 -14.01 7.86 14.65
C LEU A 270 -13.24 9.12 15.10
N HIS A 271 -11.93 9.00 15.28
CA HIS A 271 -11.07 10.10 15.71
C HIS A 271 -10.70 11.00 14.53
N ALA A 272 -10.05 10.45 13.51
CA ALA A 272 -9.54 11.22 12.39
C ALA A 272 -9.61 10.43 11.08
N VAL A 273 -9.70 11.16 9.97
CA VAL A 273 -9.57 10.61 8.62
C VAL A 273 -8.72 11.55 7.79
N ASN A 274 -7.50 11.10 7.49
CA ASN A 274 -6.54 11.85 6.68
C ASN A 274 -6.38 11.23 5.30
N LYS A 275 -6.22 12.09 4.29
CA LYS A 275 -5.85 11.65 2.96
C LYS A 275 -4.32 11.52 2.89
N VAL A 276 -3.84 10.32 2.56
CA VAL A 276 -2.42 9.99 2.41
C VAL A 276 -2.23 9.47 0.99
N ASN A 277 -1.82 10.35 0.08
CA ASN A 277 -1.80 10.08 -1.36
C ASN A 277 -3.21 9.66 -1.84
N ASP A 278 -3.32 8.49 -2.49
CA ASP A 278 -4.59 7.92 -2.98
C ASP A 278 -5.31 7.05 -1.93
N TRP A 279 -4.84 7.08 -0.69
CA TRP A 279 -5.40 6.33 0.43
C TRP A 279 -6.02 7.25 1.48
N TYR A 280 -6.98 6.71 2.21
CA TYR A 280 -7.45 7.23 3.47
C TYR A 280 -6.73 6.48 4.60
N MET A 281 -6.20 7.22 5.55
CA MET A 281 -5.82 6.72 6.86
C MET A 281 -6.95 7.06 7.82
N ILE A 282 -7.53 6.04 8.43
CA ILE A 282 -8.68 6.12 9.31
C ILE A 282 -8.22 5.78 10.73
N VAL A 283 -8.41 6.71 11.66
CA VAL A 283 -8.03 6.54 13.07
C VAL A 283 -9.31 6.44 13.89
N MET A 284 -9.45 5.37 14.67
CA MET A 284 -10.64 5.06 15.46
C MET A 284 -10.29 4.49 16.84
N GLU A 285 -11.28 4.48 17.73
CA GLU A 285 -11.20 3.91 19.08
C GLU A 285 -10.75 2.43 19.04
N ASP A 286 -9.76 2.06 19.86
CA ASP A 286 -9.40 0.65 20.09
C ASP A 286 -10.33 0.05 21.14
N MET A 287 -11.06 -0.99 20.75
CA MET A 287 -11.99 -1.65 21.66
C MET A 287 -11.21 -2.53 22.65
N PRO A 288 -11.56 -2.54 23.95
CA PRO A 288 -10.87 -3.36 24.94
C PRO A 288 -10.93 -4.86 24.61
N ALA A 289 -10.00 -5.62 25.18
CA ALA A 289 -9.94 -7.09 25.04
C ALA A 289 -11.21 -7.83 25.51
N SER A 290 -12.12 -7.12 26.19
CA SER A 290 -13.45 -7.63 26.53
C SER A 290 -14.40 -7.76 25.35
N TYR A 291 -14.04 -7.26 24.17
CA TYR A 291 -14.80 -7.50 22.95
C TYR A 291 -14.17 -8.64 22.16
N THR A 292 -15.02 -9.50 21.63
CA THR A 292 -14.63 -10.59 20.74
C THR A 292 -15.51 -10.57 19.49
N THR A 293 -15.04 -11.16 18.39
CA THR A 293 -15.85 -11.22 17.18
C THR A 293 -17.00 -12.21 17.36
N MET A 294 -18.12 -11.96 16.69
CA MET A 294 -19.22 -12.92 16.66
C MET A 294 -18.80 -14.26 16.03
N TRP A 295 -17.86 -14.22 15.08
CA TRP A 295 -17.24 -15.42 14.51
C TRP A 295 -16.56 -16.30 15.58
N ASP A 296 -15.74 -15.71 16.45
CA ASP A 296 -15.03 -16.46 17.49
C ASP A 296 -16.01 -16.98 18.56
N LEU A 297 -17.02 -16.19 18.94
CA LEU A 297 -18.08 -16.64 19.85
C LEU A 297 -18.81 -17.90 19.37
N LYS A 298 -19.10 -17.98 18.07
CA LYS A 298 -19.75 -19.17 17.47
C LYS A 298 -18.90 -20.43 17.59
N ARG A 299 -17.56 -20.28 17.64
CA ARG A 299 -16.60 -21.39 17.64
C ARG A 299 -16.21 -21.82 19.05
N GLU A 300 -16.03 -20.86 19.96
CA GLU A 300 -15.32 -21.10 21.22
C GLU A 300 -16.25 -21.32 22.42
N SER A 301 -17.57 -21.27 22.26
CA SER A 301 -18.55 -21.37 23.38
C SER A 301 -18.26 -20.38 24.52
N SER A 302 -17.78 -19.20 24.15
CA SER A 302 -17.36 -18.12 25.06
C SER A 302 -18.56 -17.39 25.71
N SER A 303 -18.35 -16.81 26.90
CA SER A 303 -19.39 -16.13 27.68
C SER A 303 -19.68 -14.72 27.17
N ALA A 304 -20.52 -14.61 26.13
CA ALA A 304 -20.98 -13.32 25.65
C ALA A 304 -21.93 -12.60 26.65
N ALA A 305 -21.88 -11.27 26.67
CA ALA A 305 -22.80 -10.43 27.47
C ALA A 305 -24.26 -10.58 27.02
N MET A 306 -24.47 -10.96 25.76
CA MET A 306 -25.79 -11.24 25.18
C MET A 306 -25.77 -12.46 24.26
N SER A 307 -26.95 -13.00 23.96
CA SER A 307 -27.07 -14.10 23.00
C SER A 307 -26.72 -13.65 21.57
N LEU A 308 -26.38 -14.60 20.71
CA LEU A 308 -26.10 -14.31 19.30
C LEU A 308 -27.35 -13.76 18.59
N GLU A 309 -28.53 -14.23 18.99
CA GLU A 309 -29.83 -13.77 18.53
C GLU A 309 -30.08 -12.32 18.94
N ASP A 310 -29.86 -11.97 20.20
CA ASP A 310 -30.01 -10.59 20.70
C ASP A 310 -29.03 -9.64 20.01
N ALA A 311 -27.79 -10.09 19.79
CA ALA A 311 -26.78 -9.32 19.08
C ALA A 311 -27.19 -9.06 17.63
N ARG A 312 -27.65 -10.10 16.91
CA ARG A 312 -28.19 -9.97 15.56
C ARG A 312 -29.38 -9.00 15.51
N ASP A 313 -30.32 -9.11 16.43
CA ASP A 313 -31.53 -8.29 16.43
C ASP A 313 -31.22 -6.83 16.80
N THR A 314 -30.24 -6.61 17.67
CA THR A 314 -29.66 -5.29 17.95
C THR A 314 -29.01 -4.69 16.71
N ILE A 315 -28.18 -5.46 15.99
CA ILE A 315 -27.55 -5.03 14.73
C ILE A 315 -28.62 -4.64 13.71
N LYS A 316 -29.63 -5.49 13.48
CA LYS A 316 -30.72 -5.21 12.53
C LYS A 316 -31.47 -3.94 12.88
N THR A 317 -31.77 -3.73 14.16
CA THR A 317 -32.49 -2.55 14.65
C THR A 317 -31.67 -1.27 14.42
N LYS A 318 -30.39 -1.29 14.77
CA LYS A 318 -29.49 -0.14 14.60
C LYS A 318 -29.15 0.11 13.12
N LEU A 319 -29.02 -0.93 12.30
CA LEU A 319 -28.87 -0.80 10.84
C LEU A 319 -30.09 -0.14 10.21
N ALA A 320 -31.31 -0.55 10.57
CA ALA A 320 -32.53 0.09 10.06
C ALA A 320 -32.62 1.59 10.43
N GLU A 321 -32.13 1.98 11.61
CA GLU A 321 -32.01 3.40 11.99
C GLU A 321 -30.90 4.11 11.21
N LEU A 322 -29.73 3.49 11.02
CA LEU A 322 -28.66 4.02 10.18
C LEU A 322 -29.15 4.24 8.73
N HIS A 323 -29.93 3.29 8.23
CA HIS A 323 -30.60 3.40 6.95
C HIS A 323 -31.54 4.61 6.96
N ARG A 324 -32.40 4.79 7.95
CA ARG A 324 -33.24 6.00 8.04
C ARG A 324 -32.45 7.31 8.03
N ARG A 325 -31.18 7.31 8.44
CA ARG A 325 -30.25 8.45 8.36
C ARG A 325 -29.55 8.62 7.00
N GLY A 326 -29.85 7.78 6.02
CA GLY A 326 -29.34 7.91 4.66
C GLY A 326 -28.05 7.15 4.38
N PHE A 327 -27.64 6.20 5.22
CA PHE A 327 -26.38 5.45 5.05
C PHE A 327 -26.60 3.94 4.90
N VAL A 328 -25.61 3.23 4.37
CA VAL A 328 -25.53 1.76 4.25
C VAL A 328 -24.12 1.29 4.63
N HIS A 329 -23.98 0.03 5.07
CA HIS A 329 -22.70 -0.57 5.50
C HIS A 329 -22.00 -1.35 4.38
N GLY A 330 -22.69 -2.31 3.78
CA GLY A 330 -22.21 -3.10 2.63
C GLY A 330 -21.42 -4.36 2.97
N ASP A 331 -20.81 -4.47 4.15
CA ASP A 331 -20.06 -5.68 4.56
C ASP A 331 -20.41 -6.16 5.99
N VAL A 332 -21.69 -6.45 6.22
CA VAL A 332 -22.15 -6.95 7.54
C VAL A 332 -21.79 -8.42 7.69
N GLY A 333 -20.59 -8.71 8.19
CA GLY A 333 -20.10 -10.06 8.49
C GLY A 333 -19.99 -10.31 10.00
N ASP A 334 -20.04 -11.58 10.41
CA ASP A 334 -19.84 -11.96 11.82
C ASP A 334 -18.42 -11.68 12.34
N ILE A 335 -17.41 -11.72 11.46
CA ILE A 335 -16.06 -11.23 11.77
C ILE A 335 -16.03 -9.70 12.00
N ASN A 336 -16.98 -8.96 11.43
CA ASN A 336 -17.08 -7.50 11.56
C ASN A 336 -18.01 -7.08 12.72
N VAL A 337 -18.62 -8.04 13.45
CA VAL A 337 -19.45 -7.76 14.62
C VAL A 337 -18.66 -8.06 15.89
N LEU A 338 -18.42 -7.02 16.69
CA LEU A 338 -17.80 -7.15 18.00
C LEU A 338 -18.89 -7.26 19.07
N VAL A 339 -18.80 -8.27 19.91
CA VAL A 339 -19.71 -8.51 21.04
C VAL A 339 -18.91 -8.49 22.33
N ARG A 340 -19.43 -7.78 23.32
CA ARG A 340 -18.81 -7.67 24.63
C ARG A 340 -18.95 -8.97 25.45
N ASP A 341 -17.93 -9.30 26.22
CA ASP A 341 -17.93 -10.36 27.23
C ASP A 341 -18.70 -9.93 28.49
N LYS A 342 -19.52 -10.85 29.01
CA LYS A 342 -20.36 -10.68 30.19
C LYS A 342 -19.59 -10.34 31.47
N SER A 343 -18.33 -10.76 31.56
CA SER A 343 -17.48 -10.58 32.74
C SER A 343 -17.05 -9.14 32.99
N THR A 344 -17.36 -8.22 32.07
CA THR A 344 -16.95 -6.82 32.17
C THR A 344 -18.05 -5.90 32.67
N ALA A 345 -17.68 -4.98 33.56
CA ALA A 345 -18.58 -3.96 34.08
C ALA A 345 -19.25 -3.17 32.93
N ALA A 346 -20.44 -2.64 33.17
CA ALA A 346 -21.34 -2.03 32.20
C ALA A 346 -20.75 -0.79 31.45
N ILE A 347 -19.77 -1.00 30.58
CA ILE A 347 -19.41 -0.06 29.51
C ILE A 347 -20.56 -0.07 28.50
N ALA A 348 -20.96 1.10 28.03
CA ALA A 348 -22.31 1.39 27.50
C ALA A 348 -22.71 0.74 26.15
N ARG A 349 -21.94 -0.22 25.60
CA ARG A 349 -22.22 -0.81 24.27
C ARG A 349 -21.97 -2.32 24.26
N ASP A 350 -23.02 -3.12 24.10
CA ASP A 350 -22.89 -4.59 24.07
C ASP A 350 -22.44 -5.14 22.72
N VAL A 351 -22.76 -4.43 21.63
CA VAL A 351 -22.47 -4.85 20.26
C VAL A 351 -22.08 -3.65 19.42
N LEU A 352 -21.02 -3.85 18.63
CA LEU A 352 -20.48 -2.90 17.68
C LEU A 352 -20.27 -3.57 16.32
N LEU A 353 -20.31 -2.76 15.27
CA LEU A 353 -19.99 -3.12 13.91
C LEU A 353 -18.73 -2.35 13.50
N VAL A 354 -17.77 -3.05 12.90
CA VAL A 354 -16.50 -2.52 12.40
C VAL A 354 -16.37 -2.78 10.89
N ASP A 355 -15.24 -2.38 10.30
CA ASP A 355 -14.97 -2.51 8.85
C ASP A 355 -15.94 -1.71 7.96
N TRP A 356 -15.92 -0.39 8.17
CA TRP A 356 -16.78 0.59 7.47
C TRP A 356 -16.25 0.99 6.08
N ASP A 357 -15.33 0.23 5.51
CA ASP A 357 -14.62 0.58 4.27
C ASP A 357 -15.55 0.64 3.05
N TRP A 358 -16.66 -0.10 3.06
CA TRP A 358 -17.63 -0.10 1.96
C TRP A 358 -18.81 0.84 2.22
N ALA A 359 -18.91 1.35 3.44
CA ALA A 359 -20.05 2.13 3.88
C ALA A 359 -20.10 3.50 3.19
N GLY A 360 -21.31 4.03 3.04
CA GLY A 360 -21.50 5.32 2.37
C GLY A 360 -22.94 5.79 2.39
N VAL A 361 -23.18 6.89 1.66
CA VAL A 361 -24.52 7.45 1.46
C VAL A 361 -25.34 6.50 0.58
N LYS A 362 -26.62 6.33 0.92
CA LYS A 362 -27.58 5.59 0.11
C LYS A 362 -27.59 6.06 -1.33
N ALA A 363 -27.75 5.13 -2.26
CA ALA A 363 -27.73 5.36 -3.71
C ALA A 363 -26.38 5.86 -4.31
N GLU A 364 -25.36 6.11 -3.49
CA GLU A 364 -24.01 6.47 -3.95
C GLU A 364 -22.98 5.38 -3.63
N ALA A 365 -23.12 4.73 -2.47
CA ALA A 365 -22.21 3.70 -2.01
C ALA A 365 -22.19 2.51 -2.98
N ARG A 366 -20.99 2.08 -3.38
CA ARG A 366 -20.78 0.99 -4.34
C ARG A 366 -19.79 -0.03 -3.82
N TYR A 367 -20.08 -1.29 -4.13
CA TYR A 367 -19.18 -2.40 -3.89
C TYR A 367 -17.82 -2.19 -4.58
N PRO A 368 -16.72 -2.68 -3.97
CA PRO A 368 -15.41 -2.64 -4.60
C PRO A 368 -15.33 -3.52 -5.86
N ARG A 369 -14.25 -3.36 -6.64
CA ARG A 369 -14.08 -4.14 -7.89
C ARG A 369 -13.78 -5.61 -7.58
N ASP A 370 -13.17 -5.84 -6.44
CA ASP A 370 -12.63 -7.08 -5.91
C ASP A 370 -13.55 -7.71 -4.84
N VAL A 371 -14.87 -7.56 -4.96
CA VAL A 371 -15.79 -8.30 -4.08
C VAL A 371 -15.61 -9.80 -4.28
N ASN A 372 -15.28 -10.51 -3.21
CA ASN A 372 -15.25 -11.96 -3.21
C ASN A 372 -16.68 -12.53 -3.38
N GLN A 373 -16.92 -13.20 -4.51
CA GLN A 373 -18.17 -13.86 -4.88
C GLN A 373 -18.19 -15.36 -4.49
N GLU A 374 -17.10 -15.91 -3.96
CA GLU A 374 -17.03 -17.29 -3.47
C GLU A 374 -17.77 -17.47 -2.14
N ILE A 375 -17.94 -16.39 -1.37
CA ILE A 375 -18.78 -16.38 -0.18
C ILE A 375 -20.21 -15.95 -0.53
N ALA A 376 -21.19 -16.44 0.23
CA ALA A 376 -22.60 -16.11 -0.02
C ALA A 376 -22.84 -14.59 0.10
N ARG A 377 -23.33 -13.97 -0.99
CA ARG A 377 -23.67 -12.56 -1.06
C ARG A 377 -25.17 -12.36 -1.37
N PRO A 378 -25.78 -11.23 -0.95
CA PRO A 378 -27.13 -10.91 -1.36
C PRO A 378 -27.22 -10.73 -2.88
N LYS A 379 -28.40 -11.01 -3.46
CA LYS A 379 -28.62 -10.85 -4.89
C LYS A 379 -28.38 -9.40 -5.31
N GLY A 380 -27.48 -9.18 -6.26
CA GLY A 380 -27.12 -7.84 -6.76
C GLY A 380 -25.89 -7.23 -6.09
N ALA A 381 -25.30 -7.87 -5.08
CA ALA A 381 -24.04 -7.43 -4.46
C ALA A 381 -22.81 -7.88 -5.27
N THR A 382 -22.65 -7.31 -6.46
CA THR A 382 -21.53 -7.57 -7.37
C THR A 382 -20.64 -6.35 -7.53
N SER A 383 -19.46 -6.55 -8.11
CA SER A 383 -18.43 -5.51 -8.26
C SER A 383 -18.95 -4.23 -8.92
N GLY A 384 -18.82 -3.09 -8.24
CA GLY A 384 -19.26 -1.78 -8.73
C GLY A 384 -20.76 -1.48 -8.60
N GLU A 385 -21.58 -2.47 -8.22
CA GLU A 385 -23.00 -2.26 -7.99
C GLU A 385 -23.27 -1.47 -6.71
N LEU A 386 -24.47 -0.89 -6.63
CA LEU A 386 -24.90 -0.13 -5.46
C LEU A 386 -25.04 -1.03 -4.23
N ILE A 387 -24.63 -0.50 -3.10
CA ILE A 387 -24.91 -1.08 -1.79
C ILE A 387 -26.29 -0.61 -1.36
N THR A 388 -27.16 -1.55 -1.01
CA THR A 388 -28.56 -1.29 -0.65
C THR A 388 -28.85 -1.71 0.78
N GLU A 389 -29.99 -1.23 1.30
CA GLU A 389 -30.48 -1.58 2.63
C GLU A 389 -30.83 -3.06 2.72
N GLU A 390 -31.39 -3.60 1.63
CA GLU A 390 -31.73 -5.02 1.51
C GLU A 390 -30.48 -5.89 1.59
N HIS A 391 -29.36 -5.44 1.04
CA HIS A 391 -28.09 -6.15 1.16
C HIS A 391 -27.65 -6.24 2.63
N ASP A 392 -27.64 -5.11 3.35
CA ASP A 392 -27.30 -5.06 4.77
C ASP A 392 -28.21 -5.95 5.61
N MET A 393 -29.52 -5.88 5.39
CA MET A 393 -30.50 -6.65 6.15
C MET A 393 -30.44 -8.15 5.84
N TRP A 394 -30.14 -8.53 4.60
CA TRP A 394 -29.91 -9.91 4.22
C TRP A 394 -28.66 -10.47 4.91
N MET A 395 -27.56 -9.72 4.90
CA MET A 395 -26.30 -10.09 5.56
C MET A 395 -26.50 -10.20 7.08
N ALA A 396 -27.14 -9.22 7.70
CA ALA A 396 -27.49 -9.24 9.12
C ALA A 396 -28.36 -10.45 9.49
N GLY A 397 -29.31 -10.85 8.64
CA GLY A 397 -30.14 -12.04 8.83
C GLY A 397 -29.36 -13.35 8.90
N ARG A 398 -28.17 -13.40 8.29
CA ARG A 398 -27.30 -14.58 8.24
C ARG A 398 -26.21 -14.60 9.30
N LEU A 399 -26.11 -13.56 10.14
CA LEU A 399 -25.06 -13.44 11.16
C LEU A 399 -24.98 -14.61 12.13
N ILE A 400 -26.03 -15.41 12.34
CA ILE A 400 -26.00 -16.57 13.25
C ILE A 400 -25.89 -17.91 12.53
N GLN A 401 -25.92 -17.92 11.20
CA GLN A 401 -25.75 -19.15 10.43
C GLN A 401 -24.32 -19.66 10.62
N ARG A 402 -24.17 -20.97 10.79
CA ARG A 402 -22.87 -21.62 10.73
C ARG A 402 -22.52 -21.74 9.24
N VAL A 403 -21.36 -21.19 8.87
CA VAL A 403 -20.78 -21.31 7.53
C VAL A 403 -20.14 -22.68 7.40
#